data_AF-A0A7X8YW74-F1
#
_entry.id   AF-A0A7X8YW74-F1
#
_cell.length_a   1.000
_cell.length_b   1.000
_cell.length_c   1.000
_cell.angle_alpha   90.00
_cell.angle_beta   90.00
_cell.angle_gamma   90.00
#
_symmetry.space_group_name_H-M   'P 1'
#
loop_
_entity.id
_entity.type
_entity.pdbx_description
1 polymer ?
#
loop_
_entity_poly.entity_id
_entity_poly.type
_entity_poly.pdbx_seq_one_letter_code
_entity_poly.pdbx_strand_id
1 'polypeptide(L)' 'MSDNKGTAKASNSGSLVGLVFLVFLVLKLTGVIDWSWWWVTSPLWIAALAAVAGFLIVGVGGFFFHRLKKRF' A
#
# COMPACT_ATOMS: atom_id res chain seq x y z
N MET A 1 -11.52 29.77 -33.32
CA MET A 1 -10.90 28.50 -32.88
C MET A 1 -10.40 28.74 -31.47
N SER A 2 -11.05 28.20 -30.43
CA SER A 2 -10.74 28.51 -29.03
C SER A 2 -9.83 27.43 -28.44
N ASP A 3 -8.62 27.79 -28.05
CA ASP A 3 -7.69 26.90 -27.35
C ASP A 3 -8.20 26.63 -25.93
N ASN A 4 -8.77 25.44 -25.73
CA ASN A 4 -9.05 24.92 -24.40
C ASN A 4 -7.72 24.55 -23.73
N LYS A 5 -7.11 25.49 -23.01
CA LYS A 5 -6.00 25.19 -22.09
C LYS A 5 -6.54 24.34 -20.95
N GLY A 6 -6.42 23.03 -21.11
CA GLY A 6 -6.53 22.06 -20.03
C GLY A 6 -5.53 22.45 -18.94
N THR A 7 -6.03 23.09 -17.89
CA THR A 7 -5.28 23.39 -16.68
C THR A 7 -4.96 22.03 -16.05
N ALA A 8 -3.71 21.59 -16.21
CA ALA A 8 -3.21 20.40 -15.54
C ALA A 8 -3.35 20.64 -14.03
N LYS A 9 -4.38 20.03 -13.43
CA LYS A 9 -4.55 20.02 -11.99
C LYS A 9 -3.39 19.20 -11.44
N ALA A 10 -2.37 19.87 -10.91
CA ALA A 10 -1.35 19.26 -10.08
C ALA A 10 -2.06 18.70 -8.83
N SER A 11 -2.47 17.44 -8.90
CA SER A 11 -2.99 16.69 -7.77
C SER A 11 -1.83 16.41 -6.83
N ASN A 12 -1.54 17.36 -5.95
CA ASN A 12 -0.70 17.15 -4.77
C ASN A 12 -1.48 16.29 -3.78
N SER A 13 -1.71 15.01 -4.12
CA SER A 13 -2.17 14.00 -3.16
C SER A 13 -0.98 13.62 -2.29
N GLY A 14 -0.58 14.52 -1.40
CA GLY A 14 0.28 14.16 -0.28
C GLY A 14 -0.43 13.05 0.49
N SER A 15 0.07 11.81 0.35
CA SER A 15 -0.58 10.66 0.96
C SER A 15 -0.57 10.86 2.48
N LEU A 16 -1.72 11.15 3.06
CA LEU A 16 -1.90 11.29 4.51
C LEU A 16 -1.31 10.08 5.26
N VAL A 17 -1.30 8.92 4.61
CA VAL A 17 -0.65 7.69 5.04
C VAL A 17 0.85 7.87 5.35
N GLY A 18 1.61 8.55 4.48
CA GLY A 18 3.04 8.78 4.69
C GLY A 18 3.31 9.77 5.84
N LEU A 19 2.44 10.76 6.00
CA LEU A 19 2.56 11.76 7.07
C LEU A 19 2.21 11.16 8.44
N VAL A 20 1.18 10.31 8.51
CA VAL A 20 0.85 9.52 9.70
C VAL A 20 2.01 8.56 10.06
N PHE A 21 2.61 7.88 9.08
CA PHE A 21 3.80 7.05 9.31
C PHE A 21 4.96 7.85 9.89
N LEU A 22 5.25 9.02 9.33
CA LEU A 22 6.31 9.90 9.81
C LEU A 22 6.05 10.43 11.23
N VAL A 23 4.81 10.81 11.55
CA VAL A 23 4.42 11.27 12.90
C VAL A 23 4.62 10.16 13.94
N PHE A 24 4.19 8.93 13.66
CA PHE A 24 4.43 7.79 14.55
C PHE A 24 5.92 7.47 14.71
N LEU A 25 6.72 7.60 13.64
CA LEU A 25 8.17 7.41 13.67
C LEU A 25 8.85 8.44 14.58
N VAL A 26 8.51 9.72 14.44
CA VAL A 26 9.12 10.82 15.22
C VAL A 26 8.75 10.68 16.70
N LEU A 27 7.49 10.40 17.05
CA LEU A 27 7.06 10.20 18.44
C LEU A 27 7.78 9.03 19.14
N LYS A 28 8.13 7.99 18.38
CA LYS A 28 8.88 6.84 18.90
C LYS A 28 10.35 7.19 19.17
N LEU A 29 10.97 8.00 18.29
CA LEU A 29 12.35 8.47 18.46
C LEU A 29 12.48 9.51 19.59
N THR A 30 11.48 10.35 19.80
CA THR A 30 11.45 11.32 20.91
C THR A 30 11.13 10.67 22.26
N GLY A 31 10.96 9.34 22.32
CA GLY A 31 10.81 8.60 23.58
C GLY A 31 9.48 8.84 24.29
N VAL A 32 8.48 9.43 23.62
CA VAL A 32 7.17 9.71 24.21
C VAL A 32 6.37 8.41 24.41
N ILE A 33 6.71 7.34 23.67
CA ILE A 33 6.00 6.05 23.72
C ILE A 33 7.00 4.88 23.74
N ASP A 34 6.96 4.06 24.79
CA ASP A 34 7.84 2.87 24.96
C ASP A 34 7.43 1.66 24.08
N TRP A 35 6.27 1.75 23.43
CA TRP A 35 5.62 0.66 22.68
C TRP A 35 6.48 -0.06 21.64
N SER A 36 6.27 -1.37 21.45
CA SER A 36 7.08 -2.19 20.54
C SER A 36 7.07 -1.69 19.10
N TRP A 37 8.24 -1.74 18.44
CA TRP A 37 8.46 -1.35 17.05
C TRP A 37 7.55 -2.04 16.02
N TRP A 38 7.04 -3.23 16.38
CA TRP A 38 6.02 -3.97 15.63
C TRP A 38 4.76 -3.15 15.32
N TRP A 39 4.35 -2.26 16.23
CA TRP A 39 3.17 -1.43 16.01
C TRP A 39 3.43 -0.18 15.20
N VAL A 40 4.65 0.37 15.28
CA VAL A 40 5.08 1.50 14.41
C VAL A 40 5.04 1.09 12.94
N THR A 41 5.31 -0.18 12.66
CA THR A 41 5.30 -0.74 11.31
C THR A 41 3.93 -1.30 10.89
N SER A 42 2.90 -1.29 11.77
CA SER A 42 1.56 -1.83 11.49
C SER A 42 0.95 -1.37 10.16
N PRO A 43 1.02 -0.07 9.77
CA PRO A 43 0.52 0.39 8.47
C PRO A 43 1.23 -0.28 7.29
N LEU A 44 2.52 -0.56 7.43
CA LEU A 44 3.33 -1.24 6.43
C LEU A 44 3.02 -2.74 6.37
N TRP A 45 2.77 -3.37 7.52
CA TRP A 45 2.33 -4.77 7.59
C TRP A 45 0.98 -4.97 6.92
N ILE A 46 0.04 -4.04 7.07
CA ILE A 46 -1.28 -4.13 6.42
C ILE A 46 -1.14 -4.10 4.89
N ALA A 47 -0.26 -3.25 4.36
CA ALA A 47 0.03 -3.18 2.94
C ALA A 47 0.74 -4.46 2.45
N ALA A 48 1.71 -4.97 3.22
CA ALA A 48 2.40 -6.21 2.91
C ALA A 48 1.45 -7.42 2.90
N LEU A 49 0.55 -7.52 3.88
CA LEU A 49 -0.45 -8.60 3.96
C LEU A 49 -1.39 -8.56 2.76
N ALA A 50 -1.87 -7.37 2.39
CA ALA A 50 -2.72 -7.17 1.22
C ALA A 50 -2.01 -7.58 -0.09
N ALA A 51 -0.73 -7.21 -0.23
CA ALA A 51 0.08 -7.58 -1.38
C ALA A 51 0.30 -9.11 -1.47
N VAL A 52 0.62 -9.76 -0.35
CA VAL A 52 0.81 -11.22 -0.27
C VAL A 52 -0.50 -11.95 -0.58
N ALA A 53 -1.62 -11.51 0.00
CA ALA A 53 -2.93 -12.08 -0.28
C ALA A 53 -3.29 -11.97 -1.78
N GLY A 54 -3.06 -10.80 -2.39
CA GLY A 54 -3.24 -10.60 -3.83
C GLY A 54 -2.39 -11.54 -4.67
N PHE A 55 -1.10 -11.68 -4.34
CA PHE A 55 -0.19 -12.59 -5.03
C PHE A 55 -0.61 -14.06 -4.91
N LEU A 56 -1.08 -14.47 -3.72
CA LEU A 56 -1.60 -15.82 -3.52
C LEU A 56 -2.87 -16.05 -4.33
N ILE A 57 -3.81 -15.10 -4.38
CA ILE A 57 -5.05 -15.24 -5.16
C ILE A 57 -4.75 -15.30 -6.66
N VAL A 58 -3.90 -14.42 -7.17
CA VAL A 58 -3.51 -14.41 -8.59
C VAL A 58 -2.69 -15.63 -8.95
N GLY A 59 -1.73 -15.99 -8.08
CA GLY A 59 -0.86 -17.15 -8.25
C GLY A 59 -1.65 -18.45 -8.21
N VAL A 60 -2.46 -18.66 -7.18
CA VAL A 60 -3.29 -19.87 -7.02
C VAL A 60 -4.41 -19.91 -8.04
N GLY A 61 -5.13 -18.80 -8.27
CA GLY A 61 -6.21 -18.74 -9.27
C GLY A 61 -5.70 -18.97 -10.68
N GLY A 62 -4.60 -18.31 -11.06
CA GLY A 62 -3.93 -18.50 -12.35
C GLY A 62 -3.35 -19.90 -12.50
N PHE A 63 -2.69 -20.42 -11.46
CA PHE A 63 -2.15 -21.78 -11.46
C PHE A 63 -3.22 -22.85 -11.54
N PHE A 64 -4.33 -22.67 -10.81
CA PHE A 64 -5.46 -23.59 -10.79
C PHE A 64 -6.18 -23.58 -12.14
N PHE A 65 -6.44 -22.40 -12.71
CA PHE A 65 -7.01 -22.27 -14.06
C PHE A 65 -6.07 -22.85 -15.12
N HIS A 66 -4.76 -22.60 -15.02
CA HIS A 66 -3.78 -23.23 -15.89
C HIS A 66 -3.80 -24.75 -15.76
N ARG A 67 -3.86 -25.29 -14.54
CA ARG A 67 -3.96 -26.74 -14.31
C ARG A 67 -5.26 -27.34 -14.80
N LEU A 68 -6.38 -26.63 -14.72
CA LEU A 68 -7.68 -27.07 -15.22
C LEU A 68 -7.68 -27.10 -16.76
N LYS A 69 -7.19 -26.03 -17.39
CA LYS A 69 -7.13 -25.93 -18.85
C LYS A 69 -6.13 -26.92 -19.46
N LYS A 70 -5.12 -27.34 -18.69
CA LYS A 70 -4.14 -28.35 -19.13
C LYS A 70 -4.64 -29.79 -18.97
N ARG A 71 -5.81 -29.99 -18.36
CA ARG A 71 -6.43 -31.30 -18.09
C ARG A 71 -7.64 -31.61 -19.00
N PHE A 72 -8.09 -30.65 -19.81
CA PHE A 72 -9.04 -30.81 -20.91
C PHE A 72 -8.30 -30.65 -22.23
#